data_AF-A0A6A0AP27-F1
#
_entry.id   AF-A0A6A0AP27-F1
#
_cell.length_a   1.000
_cell.length_b   1.000
_cell.length_c   1.000
_cell.angle_alpha   90.00
_cell.angle_beta   90.00
_cell.angle_gamma   90.00
#
_symmetry.space_group_name_H-M   'P 1'
#
loop_
_entity.id
_entity.type
_entity.pdbx_description
1 polymer ?
#
loop_
_entity_poly.entity_id
_entity_poly.type
_entity_poly.pdbx_seq_one_letter_code
_entity_poly.pdbx_strand_id
1 'polypeptide(L)'
;MQDRAAKTRRQLIRAAAEAFDRAGFAGSSIWQICALAGVSQGALHFHFGNKQGLGGAVEATAAGILRCVTAPDPARHPSPLQLLVDTSHALASRIACDQVLRAGFGLAHDPAWSGETSLWLLWRDWVRGLLTVARQEGGLAPRIDLDDAVSAVTAMMAGVEGLGRDRGYGGPSTRSVTPFWRLVLPQLSAESLRGRIDAAGSRSAGPGEPPLGEWPFDDRPAPDACGAPSVWGVCSVPGGELSGSGSQA
;
A
#
# COMPACT_ATOMS: atom_id res chain seq x y z
N MET A 1 -29.91 3.61 -15.15
CA MET A 1 -29.38 4.91 -14.67
C MET A 1 -28.13 4.72 -13.79
N GLN A 2 -28.11 3.73 -12.89
CA GLN A 2 -26.93 3.42 -12.06
C GLN A 2 -25.65 3.15 -12.85
N ASP A 3 -25.73 2.43 -13.97
CA ASP A 3 -24.54 2.11 -14.79
C ASP A 3 -23.88 3.36 -15.41
N ARG A 4 -24.69 4.38 -15.76
CA ARG A 4 -24.20 5.67 -16.26
C ARG A 4 -23.54 6.49 -15.14
N ALA A 5 -24.11 6.49 -13.94
CA ALA A 5 -23.54 7.17 -12.77
C ALA A 5 -22.19 6.54 -12.35
N ALA A 6 -22.10 5.21 -12.32
CA ALA A 6 -20.86 4.49 -12.04
C ALA A 6 -19.79 4.75 -13.11
N LYS A 7 -20.17 4.80 -14.39
CA LYS A 7 -19.26 5.16 -15.48
C LYS A 7 -18.69 6.57 -15.33
N THR A 8 -19.54 7.56 -15.06
CA THR A 8 -19.11 8.96 -14.82
C THR A 8 -18.16 9.04 -13.63
N ARG A 9 -18.48 8.37 -12.52
CA ARG A 9 -17.63 8.30 -11.32
C ARG A 9 -16.23 7.76 -11.66
N ARG A 10 -16.16 6.66 -12.42
CA ARG A 10 -14.88 6.06 -12.86
C ARG A 10 -14.07 6.98 -13.77
N GLN A 11 -14.72 7.67 -14.71
CA GLN A 11 -14.06 8.62 -15.61
C GLN A 11 -13.43 9.78 -14.83
N LEU A 12 -14.17 10.32 -13.85
CA LEU A 12 -13.68 11.38 -12.97
C LEU A 12 -12.48 10.94 -12.13
N ILE A 13 -12.51 9.75 -11.53
CA ILE A 13 -11.39 9.21 -10.74
C ILE A 13 -10.14 9.05 -11.62
N ARG A 14 -10.28 8.49 -12.82
CA ARG A 14 -9.15 8.31 -13.75
C ARG A 14 -8.57 9.65 -14.21
N ALA A 15 -9.42 10.61 -14.60
CA ALA A 15 -8.97 11.94 -15.00
C ALA A 15 -8.30 12.71 -13.85
N ALA A 16 -8.83 12.56 -12.64
CA ALA A 16 -8.23 13.15 -11.45
C ALA A 16 -6.87 12.54 -11.15
N ALA A 17 -6.76 11.21 -11.19
CA ALA A 17 -5.49 10.52 -11.03
C ALA A 17 -4.44 10.98 -12.05
N GLU A 18 -4.81 11.11 -13.33
CA GLU A 18 -3.91 11.63 -14.36
C GLU A 18 -3.48 13.08 -14.08
N ALA A 19 -4.39 13.93 -13.60
CA ALA A 19 -4.06 15.31 -13.23
C ALA A 19 -3.14 15.38 -12.00
N PHE A 20 -3.42 14.60 -10.96
CA PHE A 20 -2.63 14.54 -9.73
C PHE A 20 -1.24 13.92 -9.95
N ASP A 21 -1.13 12.87 -10.77
CA ASP A 21 0.16 12.25 -11.14
C ASP A 21 1.09 13.25 -11.85
N ARG A 22 0.52 14.17 -12.65
CA ARG A 22 1.30 15.16 -13.41
C ARG A 22 1.63 16.43 -12.64
N ALA A 23 0.67 16.98 -11.90
CA ALA A 23 0.77 18.33 -11.34
C ALA A 23 0.63 18.38 -9.81
N GLY A 24 0.52 17.23 -9.16
CA GLY A 24 0.16 17.14 -7.76
C GLY A 24 -1.32 17.46 -7.50
N PHE A 25 -1.73 17.28 -6.25
CA PHE A 25 -3.01 17.76 -5.77
C PHE A 25 -3.06 19.28 -5.88
N ALA A 26 -2.09 20.03 -5.35
CA ALA A 26 -2.11 21.49 -5.35
C ALA A 26 -2.25 22.08 -6.77
N GLY A 27 -1.43 21.60 -7.72
CA GLY A 27 -1.31 22.17 -9.07
C GLY A 27 -2.40 21.77 -10.06
N SER A 28 -3.29 20.84 -9.72
CA SER A 28 -4.38 20.40 -10.60
C SER A 28 -5.63 21.29 -10.50
N SER A 29 -6.48 21.33 -11.53
CA SER A 29 -7.72 22.10 -11.54
C SER A 29 -8.96 21.21 -11.75
N ILE A 30 -10.03 21.47 -11.00
CA ILE A 30 -11.35 20.85 -11.21
C ILE A 30 -11.79 21.03 -12.67
N TRP A 31 -11.56 22.20 -13.26
CA TRP A 31 -11.95 22.48 -14.64
C TRP A 31 -11.19 21.58 -15.63
N GLN A 32 -9.88 21.44 -15.46
CA GLN A 32 -9.05 20.56 -16.29
C GLN A 32 -9.44 19.09 -16.13
N ILE A 33 -9.73 18.65 -14.90
CA ILE A 33 -10.16 17.27 -14.60
C ILE A 33 -11.51 16.97 -15.27
N CYS A 34 -12.48 17.88 -15.17
CA CYS A 34 -13.77 17.72 -15.84
C CYS A 34 -13.63 17.68 -17.36
N ALA A 35 -12.81 18.57 -17.93
CA ALA A 35 -12.54 18.59 -19.36
C ALA A 35 -11.89 17.27 -19.83
N LEU A 36 -10.91 16.76 -19.09
CA LEU A 36 -10.26 15.47 -19.36
C LEU A 36 -11.21 14.28 -19.25
N ALA A 37 -12.11 14.28 -18.26
CA ALA A 37 -13.12 13.24 -18.09
C ALA A 37 -14.29 13.35 -19.10
N GLY A 38 -14.43 14.47 -19.81
CA GLY A 38 -15.57 14.73 -20.70
C GLY A 38 -16.89 14.92 -19.95
N VAL A 39 -16.84 15.48 -18.74
CA VAL A 39 -18.02 15.66 -17.86
C VAL A 39 -18.16 17.11 -17.39
N SER A 40 -19.36 17.51 -16.96
CA SER A 40 -19.59 18.85 -16.44
C SER A 40 -19.10 19.01 -14.99
N GLN A 41 -18.82 20.25 -14.56
CA GLN A 41 -18.51 20.53 -13.15
C GLN A 41 -19.66 20.18 -12.21
N GLY A 42 -20.91 20.35 -12.64
CA GLY A 42 -22.08 19.92 -11.87
C GLY A 42 -22.08 18.42 -11.59
N ALA A 43 -21.64 17.59 -12.54
CA ALA A 43 -21.51 16.15 -12.34
C ALA A 43 -20.41 15.80 -11.33
N LEU A 44 -19.27 16.50 -11.36
CA LEU A 44 -18.21 16.32 -10.36
C LEU A 44 -18.71 16.70 -8.96
N HIS A 45 -19.33 17.87 -8.80
CA HIS A 45 -19.89 18.32 -7.54
C HIS A 45 -20.94 17.34 -7.00
N PHE A 46 -21.79 16.78 -7.86
CA PHE A 46 -22.76 15.76 -7.48
C PHE A 46 -22.11 14.48 -6.95
N HIS A 47 -21.02 14.01 -7.57
CA HIS A 47 -20.39 12.74 -7.19
C HIS A 47 -19.38 12.82 -6.04
N PHE A 48 -18.71 13.97 -5.89
CA PHE A 48 -17.54 14.10 -5.01
C PHE A 48 -17.57 15.36 -4.14
N GLY A 49 -18.53 16.27 -4.34
CA GLY A 49 -18.66 17.51 -3.59
C GLY A 49 -17.64 18.57 -3.97
N ASN A 50 -16.34 18.25 -3.95
CA ASN A 50 -15.24 19.18 -4.27
C ASN A 50 -13.98 18.40 -4.71
N LYS A 51 -12.88 19.13 -4.94
CA LYS A 51 -11.58 18.55 -5.29
C LYS A 51 -11.04 17.62 -4.20
N GLN A 52 -11.26 17.93 -2.92
CA GLN A 52 -10.83 17.11 -1.79
C GLN A 52 -11.53 15.74 -1.81
N GLY A 53 -12.86 15.73 -1.97
CA GLY A 53 -13.63 14.49 -2.05
C GLY A 53 -13.25 13.65 -3.28
N LEU A 54 -12.88 14.29 -4.39
CA LEU A 54 -12.35 13.59 -5.56
C LEU A 54 -10.95 13.01 -5.29
N GLY A 55 -10.10 13.76 -4.60
CA GLY A 55 -8.81 13.26 -4.10
C GLY A 55 -8.96 12.04 -3.20
N GLY A 56 -9.92 12.08 -2.28
CA GLY A 56 -10.19 10.99 -1.35
C GLY A 56 -10.67 9.74 -2.08
N ALA A 57 -11.46 9.90 -3.15
CA ALA A 57 -11.85 8.79 -4.00
C ALA A 57 -10.67 8.19 -4.79
N VAL A 58 -9.72 9.01 -5.25
CA VAL A 58 -8.47 8.53 -5.87
C VAL A 58 -7.64 7.76 -4.85
N GLU A 59 -7.44 8.32 -3.66
CA GLU A 59 -6.70 7.68 -2.56
C GLU A 59 -7.32 6.34 -2.15
N ALA A 60 -8.64 6.30 -1.94
CA ALA A 60 -9.36 5.07 -1.60
C ALA A 60 -9.27 4.01 -2.72
N THR A 61 -9.38 4.42 -3.99
CA THR A 61 -9.22 3.50 -5.13
C THR A 61 -7.80 2.94 -5.17
N ALA A 62 -6.79 3.79 -4.98
CA ALA A 62 -5.39 3.39 -4.95
C ALA A 62 -5.08 2.45 -3.78
N ALA A 63 -5.63 2.71 -2.59
CA ALA A 63 -5.54 1.84 -1.44
C ALA A 63 -6.16 0.46 -1.70
N GLY A 64 -7.29 0.40 -2.41
CA GLY A 64 -7.89 -0.87 -2.86
C GLY A 64 -6.96 -1.68 -3.76
N ILE A 65 -6.29 -1.03 -4.72
CA ILE A 65 -5.30 -1.67 -5.59
C ILE A 65 -4.13 -2.20 -4.77
N LEU A 66 -3.58 -1.39 -3.85
CA LEU A 66 -2.49 -1.81 -2.98
C LEU A 66 -2.88 -3.04 -2.15
N ARG A 67 -4.09 -3.06 -1.57
CA ARG A 67 -4.61 -4.21 -0.84
C ARG A 67 -4.73 -5.46 -1.70
N CYS A 68 -5.08 -5.34 -2.98
CA CYS A 68 -5.08 -6.48 -3.90
C CYS A 68 -3.66 -7.01 -4.15
N VAL A 69 -2.67 -6.12 -4.28
CA VAL A 69 -1.26 -6.51 -4.45
C VAL A 69 -0.71 -7.19 -3.20
N THR A 70 -1.09 -6.69 -2.02
CA THR A 70 -0.68 -7.22 -0.72
C THR A 70 -1.65 -8.26 -0.15
N ALA A 71 -2.57 -8.79 -0.98
CA ALA A 71 -3.62 -9.71 -0.54
C ALA A 71 -3.13 -11.05 0.03
N PRO A 72 -2.02 -11.66 -0.47
CA PRO A 72 -1.55 -12.91 0.09
C PRO A 72 -1.19 -12.75 1.57
N ASP A 73 -1.70 -13.65 2.40
CA ASP A 73 -1.45 -13.69 3.85
C ASP A 73 -0.01 -14.19 4.13
N PRO A 74 0.87 -13.35 4.69
CA PRO A 74 2.24 -13.76 5.00
C PRO A 74 2.32 -14.97 5.94
N ALA A 75 1.39 -15.11 6.89
CA ALA A 75 1.39 -16.20 7.88
C ALA A 75 1.01 -17.56 7.28
N ARG A 76 0.48 -17.58 6.05
CA ARG A 76 0.12 -18.80 5.31
C ARG A 76 1.06 -19.09 4.15
N HIS A 77 2.03 -18.21 3.90
CA HIS A 77 2.91 -18.33 2.75
C HIS A 77 4.12 -19.21 3.08
N PRO A 78 4.48 -20.21 2.26
CA PRO A 78 5.57 -21.14 2.55
C PRO A 78 6.97 -20.48 2.56
N SER A 79 7.08 -19.25 2.05
CA SER A 79 8.29 -18.45 2.12
C SER A 79 7.91 -16.96 2.22
N PRO A 80 7.79 -16.40 3.42
CA PRO A 80 7.42 -14.99 3.59
C PRO A 80 8.40 -14.05 2.88
N LEU A 81 9.71 -14.34 2.91
CA LEU A 81 10.69 -13.50 2.21
C LEU A 81 10.56 -13.56 0.69
N GLN A 82 10.21 -14.70 0.10
CA GLN A 82 9.90 -14.75 -1.34
C GLN A 82 8.64 -13.92 -1.65
N LEU A 83 7.62 -14.00 -0.79
CA LEU A 83 6.42 -13.16 -0.95
C LEU A 83 6.77 -11.67 -0.90
N LEU A 84 7.68 -11.24 -0.02
CA LEU A 84 8.13 -9.84 0.01
C LEU A 84 8.78 -9.41 -1.30
N VAL A 85 9.64 -10.25 -1.86
CA VAL A 85 10.30 -10.00 -3.15
C VAL A 85 9.26 -9.92 -4.27
N ASP A 86 8.36 -10.89 -4.34
CA ASP A 86 7.33 -11.00 -5.37
C ASP A 86 6.35 -9.81 -5.32
N THR A 87 5.88 -9.46 -4.13
CA THR A 87 5.00 -8.30 -3.92
C THR A 87 5.71 -7.00 -4.26
N SER A 88 7.00 -6.86 -3.97
CA SER A 88 7.77 -5.67 -4.35
C SER A 88 7.88 -5.51 -5.86
N HIS A 89 8.11 -6.61 -6.59
CA HIS A 89 8.10 -6.63 -8.07
C HIS A 89 6.71 -6.31 -8.64
N ALA A 90 5.68 -6.93 -8.09
CA ALA A 90 4.29 -6.71 -8.49
C ALA A 90 3.89 -5.25 -8.26
N LEU A 91 4.22 -4.69 -7.09
CA LEU A 91 3.91 -3.30 -6.74
C LEU A 91 4.67 -2.32 -7.65
N ALA A 92 5.97 -2.52 -7.86
CA ALA A 92 6.76 -1.68 -8.76
C ALA A 92 6.21 -1.69 -10.19
N SER A 93 5.80 -2.86 -10.68
CA SER A 93 5.19 -3.01 -12.01
C SER A 93 3.82 -2.31 -12.09
N ARG A 94 3.02 -2.41 -11.03
CA ARG A 94 1.72 -1.73 -10.95
C ARG A 94 1.88 -0.21 -10.90
N ILE A 95 2.83 0.30 -10.13
CA ILE A 95 3.16 1.73 -10.09
C ILE A 95 3.60 2.21 -11.49
N ALA A 96 4.36 1.42 -12.24
CA ALA A 96 4.75 1.79 -13.61
C ALA A 96 3.56 1.88 -14.59
N CYS A 97 2.54 1.04 -14.42
CA CYS A 97 1.44 0.92 -15.39
C CYS A 97 0.11 1.59 -14.98
N ASP A 98 -0.12 1.86 -13.69
CA ASP A 98 -1.39 2.34 -13.16
C ASP A 98 -1.28 3.78 -12.61
N GLN A 99 -1.89 4.73 -13.31
CA GLN A 99 -1.92 6.15 -12.92
C GLN A 99 -2.66 6.39 -11.60
N VAL A 100 -3.68 5.60 -11.27
CA VAL A 100 -4.42 5.75 -10.01
C VAL A 100 -3.51 5.40 -8.85
N LEU A 101 -2.76 4.32 -8.98
CA LEU A 101 -1.81 3.91 -7.96
C LEU A 101 -0.67 4.92 -7.79
N ARG A 102 -0.10 5.44 -8.90
CA ARG A 102 0.91 6.51 -8.82
C ARG A 102 0.38 7.79 -8.20
N ALA A 103 -0.81 8.22 -8.60
CA ALA A 103 -1.44 9.40 -8.01
C ALA A 103 -1.62 9.19 -6.50
N GLY A 104 -2.14 8.03 -6.06
CA GLY A 104 -2.33 7.71 -4.65
C GLY A 104 -1.04 7.78 -3.82
N PHE A 105 0.06 7.19 -4.30
CA PHE A 105 1.36 7.32 -3.61
C PHE A 105 1.92 8.75 -3.66
N GLY A 106 1.62 9.50 -4.72
CA GLY A 106 2.05 10.89 -4.89
C GLY A 106 1.33 11.89 -4.01
N LEU A 107 0.05 11.65 -3.73
CA LEU A 107 -0.74 12.47 -2.82
C LEU A 107 -0.09 12.55 -1.43
N ALA A 108 0.55 11.48 -0.96
CA ALA A 108 1.26 11.49 0.31
C ALA A 108 2.49 12.41 0.36
N HIS A 109 2.99 12.86 -0.81
CA HIS A 109 4.09 13.81 -0.92
C HIS A 109 3.61 15.26 -1.16
N ASP A 110 2.32 15.46 -1.45
CA ASP A 110 1.78 16.80 -1.74
C ASP A 110 1.40 17.51 -0.42
N PRO A 111 2.01 18.67 -0.10
CA PRO A 111 1.77 19.36 1.16
C PRO A 111 0.34 19.94 1.26
N ALA A 112 -0.36 20.09 0.15
CA ALA A 112 -1.75 20.55 0.13
C ALA A 112 -2.76 19.40 0.26
N TRP A 113 -2.29 18.14 0.28
CA TRP A 113 -3.15 16.99 0.46
C TRP A 113 -3.29 16.62 1.94
N SER A 114 -4.54 16.38 2.36
CA SER A 114 -4.87 15.88 3.70
C SER A 114 -5.89 14.74 3.55
N GLY A 115 -5.38 13.56 3.24
CA GLY A 115 -6.16 12.34 3.09
C GLY A 115 -6.44 11.64 4.41
N GLU A 116 -7.31 10.63 4.36
CA GLU A 116 -7.62 9.76 5.49
C GLU A 116 -6.73 8.51 5.51
N THR A 117 -6.21 8.11 4.33
CA THR A 117 -5.45 6.87 4.16
C THR A 117 -4.10 7.11 3.49
N SER A 118 -3.00 6.92 4.22
CA SER A 118 -1.67 6.94 3.59
C SER A 118 -1.29 5.57 3.01
N LEU A 119 -1.12 5.50 1.68
CA LEU A 119 -0.65 4.29 1.00
C LEU A 119 0.75 3.86 1.48
N TRP A 120 1.63 4.81 1.81
CA TRP A 120 2.95 4.50 2.37
C TRP A 120 2.86 3.86 3.75
N LEU A 121 1.92 4.28 4.59
CA LEU A 121 1.67 3.62 5.87
C LEU A 121 1.13 2.20 5.66
N LEU A 122 0.15 2.02 4.77
CA LEU A 122 -0.38 0.69 4.42
C LEU A 122 0.72 -0.26 3.94
N TRP A 123 1.58 0.20 3.04
CA TRP A 123 2.72 -0.58 2.56
C TRP A 123 3.70 -0.91 3.70
N ARG A 124 4.07 0.09 4.51
CA ARG A 124 5.02 -0.07 5.61
C ARG A 124 4.52 -1.08 6.64
N ASP A 125 3.24 -1.01 6.98
CA ASP A 125 2.61 -1.90 7.96
C ASP A 125 2.54 -3.33 7.43
N TRP A 126 2.24 -3.51 6.14
CA TRP A 126 2.28 -4.83 5.50
C TRP A 126 3.69 -5.42 5.48
N VAL A 127 4.71 -4.64 5.10
CA VAL A 127 6.12 -5.08 5.11
C VAL A 127 6.56 -5.48 6.53
N ARG A 128 6.21 -4.68 7.54
CA ARG A 128 6.49 -4.98 8.94
C ARG A 128 5.83 -6.28 9.39
N GLY A 129 4.55 -6.47 9.07
CA GLY A 129 3.81 -7.69 9.39
C GLY A 129 4.48 -8.92 8.78
N LEU A 130 4.82 -8.87 7.50
CA LEU A 130 5.51 -9.95 6.81
C LEU A 130 6.88 -10.26 7.43
N LEU A 131 7.71 -9.24 7.67
CA LEU A 131 9.05 -9.44 8.24
C LEU A 131 8.97 -9.95 9.69
N THR A 132 7.91 -9.62 10.42
CA THR A 132 7.63 -10.19 11.75
C THR A 132 7.37 -11.68 11.65
N VAL A 133 6.53 -12.12 10.72
CA VAL A 133 6.29 -13.55 10.45
C VAL A 133 7.60 -14.25 10.06
N ALA A 134 8.37 -13.65 9.15
CA ALA A 134 9.66 -14.21 8.73
C ALA A 134 10.66 -14.36 9.89
N ARG A 135 10.62 -13.46 10.89
CA ARG A 135 11.44 -13.60 12.12
C ARG A 135 10.99 -14.78 12.96
N GLN A 136 9.69 -14.92 13.16
CA GLN A 136 9.10 -15.98 13.99
C GLN A 136 9.36 -17.37 13.41
N GLU A 137 9.38 -17.49 12.08
CA GLU A 137 9.69 -18.73 11.36
C GLU A 137 11.20 -18.98 11.21
N GLY A 138 12.06 -18.13 11.78
CA GLY A 138 13.52 -18.27 11.68
C GLY A 138 14.09 -17.97 10.29
N GLY A 139 13.33 -17.29 9.43
CA GLY A 139 13.75 -16.94 8.07
C GLY A 139 14.63 -15.69 7.98
N LEU A 140 14.65 -14.84 9.02
CA LEU A 140 15.51 -13.65 9.11
C LEU A 140 16.83 -13.92 9.82
N ALA A 141 17.90 -13.28 9.35
CA ALA A 141 19.18 -13.29 10.04
C ALA A 141 19.03 -12.63 11.44
N PRO A 142 19.61 -13.21 12.52
CA PRO A 142 19.41 -12.71 13.89
C PRO A 142 19.83 -11.25 14.12
N ARG A 143 20.85 -10.81 13.37
CA ARG A 143 21.47 -9.47 13.48
C ARG A 143 20.64 -8.32 12.90
N ILE A 144 19.56 -8.63 12.18
CA ILE A 144 18.79 -7.61 11.48
C ILE A 144 17.85 -6.91 12.46
N ASP A 145 17.88 -5.59 12.47
CA ASP A 145 16.83 -4.78 13.08
C ASP A 145 15.62 -4.71 12.15
N LEU A 146 14.43 -4.90 12.71
CA LEU A 146 13.19 -4.95 11.92
C LEU A 146 12.83 -3.56 11.36
N ASP A 147 13.07 -2.50 12.11
CA ASP A 147 12.78 -1.12 11.69
C ASP A 147 13.70 -0.70 10.56
N ASP A 148 14.98 -1.08 10.61
CA ASP A 148 15.94 -0.83 9.53
C ASP A 148 15.52 -1.57 8.25
N ALA A 149 15.14 -2.84 8.36
CA ALA A 149 14.69 -3.63 7.21
C ALA A 149 13.41 -3.06 6.58
N VAL A 150 12.41 -2.72 7.40
CA VAL A 150 11.17 -2.08 6.96
C VAL A 150 11.47 -0.75 6.27
N SER A 151 12.35 0.06 6.85
CA SER A 151 12.73 1.36 6.32
C SER A 151 13.46 1.24 4.98
N ALA A 152 14.40 0.29 4.86
CA ALA A 152 15.15 0.06 3.63
C ALA A 152 14.23 -0.38 2.48
N VAL A 153 13.31 -1.31 2.72
CA VAL A 153 12.34 -1.78 1.71
C VAL A 153 11.37 -0.66 1.33
N THR A 154 10.88 0.11 2.30
CA THR A 154 9.98 1.25 2.04
C THR A 154 10.68 2.34 1.26
N ALA A 155 11.92 2.69 1.61
CA ALA A 155 12.72 3.70 0.91
C ALA A 155 13.05 3.28 -0.53
N MET A 156 13.34 2.00 -0.76
CA MET A 156 13.50 1.48 -2.13
C MET A 156 12.21 1.66 -2.92
N MET A 157 11.05 1.29 -2.38
CA MET A 157 9.78 1.46 -3.08
C MET A 157 9.44 2.94 -3.34
N ALA A 158 9.74 3.83 -2.38
CA ALA A 158 9.60 5.28 -2.58
C ALA A 158 10.51 5.79 -3.70
N GLY A 159 11.75 5.29 -3.79
CA GLY A 159 12.65 5.58 -4.90
C GLY A 159 12.11 5.09 -6.25
N VAL A 160 11.53 3.90 -6.30
CA VAL A 160 10.89 3.34 -7.51
C VAL A 160 9.73 4.20 -7.98
N GLU A 161 8.90 4.66 -7.04
CA GLU A 161 7.76 5.53 -7.32
C GLU A 161 8.21 6.93 -7.78
N GLY A 162 9.16 7.55 -7.08
CA GLY A 162 9.62 8.90 -7.35
C GLY A 162 10.39 9.00 -8.67
N LEU A 163 11.31 8.07 -8.92
CA LEU A 163 12.04 8.01 -10.20
C LEU A 163 11.13 7.64 -11.38
N GLY A 164 10.01 6.96 -11.11
CA GLY A 164 8.99 6.68 -12.13
C GLY A 164 8.25 7.95 -12.61
N ARG A 165 8.25 9.04 -11.84
CA ARG A 165 7.65 10.33 -12.25
C ARG A 165 8.55 11.16 -13.15
N ASP A 166 9.86 11.02 -13.01
CA ASP A 166 10.81 11.77 -13.82
C ASP A 166 10.94 11.14 -15.22
N ARG A 167 10.24 11.73 -16.20
CA ARG A 167 10.30 11.29 -17.61
C ARG A 167 11.67 11.56 -18.27
N GLY A 168 12.54 12.37 -17.64
CA GLY A 168 13.87 12.71 -18.14
C GLY A 168 14.94 11.66 -17.82
N TYR A 169 14.72 10.83 -16.80
CA TYR A 169 15.57 9.69 -16.48
C TYR A 169 15.09 8.48 -17.30
N GLY A 170 15.76 8.18 -18.42
CA GLY A 170 15.42 7.05 -19.31
C GLY A 170 15.16 5.76 -18.52
N GLY A 171 13.91 5.28 -18.56
CA GLY A 171 13.39 4.29 -17.59
C GLY A 171 14.04 2.88 -17.62
N PRO A 172 13.65 1.95 -16.71
CA PRO A 172 12.55 2.04 -15.74
C PRO A 172 12.95 1.73 -14.27
N SER A 173 12.12 2.23 -13.34
CA SER A 173 12.19 2.00 -11.90
C SER A 173 11.96 0.55 -11.45
N THR A 174 11.33 -0.31 -12.26
CA THR A 174 11.21 -1.75 -12.02
C THR A 174 12.54 -2.50 -12.12
N ARG A 175 13.52 -2.00 -12.88
CA ARG A 175 14.86 -2.62 -12.96
C ARG A 175 15.65 -2.47 -11.68
N SER A 176 15.27 -1.58 -10.76
CA SER A 176 15.95 -1.36 -9.49
C SER A 176 15.60 -2.40 -8.42
N VAL A 177 14.46 -3.09 -8.57
CA VAL A 177 13.96 -4.04 -7.56
C VAL A 177 14.84 -5.28 -7.48
N THR A 178 15.21 -5.92 -8.60
CA THR A 178 16.09 -7.10 -8.59
C THR A 178 17.49 -6.81 -8.03
N PRO A 179 18.21 -5.75 -8.48
CA PRO A 179 19.52 -5.40 -7.91
C PRO A 179 19.45 -5.11 -6.42
N PHE A 180 18.42 -4.40 -5.95
CA PHE A 180 18.20 -4.17 -4.52
C PHE A 180 18.12 -5.50 -3.76
N TRP A 181 17.26 -6.43 -4.20
CA TRP A 181 17.12 -7.72 -3.53
C TRP A 181 18.38 -8.58 -3.60
N ARG A 182 19.14 -8.53 -4.70
CA ARG A 182 20.44 -9.22 -4.80
C ARG A 182 21.44 -8.73 -3.75
N LEU A 183 21.40 -7.45 -3.39
CA LEU A 183 22.26 -6.86 -2.36
C LEU A 183 21.75 -7.12 -0.94
N VAL A 184 20.43 -7.06 -0.74
CA VAL A 184 19.81 -7.13 0.60
C VAL A 184 19.60 -8.57 1.08
N LEU A 185 19.14 -9.49 0.22
CA LEU A 185 18.80 -10.85 0.61
C LEU A 185 19.92 -11.61 1.34
N PRO A 186 21.20 -11.57 0.90
CA PRO A 186 22.29 -12.27 1.58
C PRO A 186 22.45 -11.84 3.05
N GLN A 187 22.12 -10.58 3.35
CA GLN A 187 22.19 -10.03 4.70
C GLN A 187 20.90 -10.25 5.49
N LEU A 188 19.76 -10.17 4.82
CA LEU A 188 18.43 -10.26 5.42
C LEU A 188 18.04 -11.69 5.80
N SER A 189 18.34 -12.67 4.94
CA SER A 189 17.89 -14.05 5.13
C SER A 189 18.78 -14.82 6.12
N ALA A 190 18.16 -15.72 6.89
CA ALA A 190 18.88 -16.72 7.66
C ALA A 190 19.79 -17.57 6.76
N GLU A 191 20.88 -18.09 7.32
CA GLU A 191 21.88 -18.88 6.57
C GLU A 191 21.24 -20.04 5.78
N SER A 192 20.27 -20.72 6.39
CA SER A 192 19.53 -21.86 5.82
C SER A 192 18.68 -21.53 4.59
N LEU A 193 18.39 -20.25 4.36
CA LEU A 193 17.56 -19.76 3.25
C LEU A 193 18.36 -19.01 2.18
N ARG A 194 19.66 -18.77 2.39
CA ARG A 194 20.50 -18.08 1.39
C ARG A 194 20.51 -18.86 0.08
N GLY A 195 20.31 -18.15 -1.03
CA GLY A 195 20.25 -18.75 -2.38
C GLY A 195 18.97 -19.52 -2.71
N ARG A 196 18.03 -19.65 -1.76
CA ARG A 196 16.71 -20.29 -2.01
C ARG A 196 15.62 -19.27 -2.38
N ILE A 197 15.89 -17.98 -2.15
CA ILE A 197 15.00 -16.87 -2.50
C ILE A 197 15.46 -16.31 -3.85
N ASP A 198 14.55 -16.25 -4.83
CA ASP A 198 14.81 -15.66 -6.13
C ASP A 198 14.61 -14.14 -6.07
N ALA A 199 15.72 -13.40 -6.13
CA ALA A 199 15.74 -11.94 -6.15
C ALA A 199 15.03 -11.33 -7.38
N ALA A 200 14.87 -12.09 -8.46
CA ALA A 200 14.13 -11.66 -9.65
C ALA A 200 12.60 -11.81 -9.51
N GLY A 201 12.15 -12.38 -8.40
CA GLY A 201 10.75 -12.75 -8.19
C GLY A 201 10.43 -14.12 -8.78
N SER A 202 9.48 -14.82 -8.18
CA SER A 202 9.01 -16.09 -8.70
C SER A 202 8.21 -15.86 -9.99
N ARG A 203 8.56 -16.58 -11.06
CA ARG A 203 7.83 -16.55 -12.35
C ARG A 203 6.35 -16.96 -12.24
N SER A 204 5.93 -17.45 -11.07
CA SER A 204 4.57 -17.90 -10.77
C SER A 204 3.61 -16.77 -10.40
N ALA A 205 4.12 -15.59 -10.05
CA ALA A 205 3.32 -14.39 -9.81
C ALA A 205 3.30 -13.50 -11.06
N GLY A 206 2.77 -14.02 -12.18
CA GLY A 206 2.23 -13.11 -13.18
C GLY A 206 1.20 -12.21 -12.47
N PRO A 207 1.14 -10.90 -12.74
CA PRO A 207 0.07 -10.09 -12.18
C PRO A 207 -1.21 -10.78 -12.61
N GLY A 208 -1.99 -11.32 -11.67
CA GLY A 208 -3.39 -11.58 -11.94
C GLY A 208 -3.94 -10.27 -12.44
N GLU A 209 -4.14 -10.18 -13.75
CA GLU A 209 -4.70 -9.02 -14.40
C GLU A 209 -6.16 -9.01 -13.93
N PRO A 210 -6.57 -8.10 -13.02
CA PRO A 210 -7.99 -7.93 -12.81
C PRO A 210 -8.53 -7.50 -14.18
N PRO A 211 -9.60 -8.12 -14.69
CA PRO A 211 -10.16 -7.76 -15.97
C PRO A 211 -10.34 -6.25 -16.01
N LEU A 212 -9.76 -5.59 -17.02
CA LEU A 212 -9.76 -4.14 -17.23
C LEU A 212 -11.18 -3.52 -17.31
N GLY A 213 -12.24 -4.33 -17.18
CA GLY A 213 -13.65 -3.94 -17.14
C GLY A 213 -14.40 -4.17 -15.82
N GLU A 214 -13.89 -4.97 -14.87
CA GLU A 214 -14.64 -5.35 -13.66
C GLU A 214 -13.81 -5.07 -12.39
N TRP A 215 -13.66 -3.79 -12.08
CA TRP A 215 -13.31 -3.36 -10.74
C TRP A 215 -14.51 -3.60 -9.82
N PRO A 216 -14.35 -4.15 -8.60
CA PRO A 216 -15.43 -4.23 -7.62
C PRO A 216 -15.63 -2.84 -7.01
N PHE A 217 -16.26 -1.94 -7.76
CA PHE A 217 -16.94 -0.78 -7.18
C PHE A 217 -18.28 -1.27 -6.64
N ASP A 218 -18.22 -2.06 -5.57
CA ASP A 218 -19.41 -2.33 -4.79
C ASP A 218 -19.50 -1.19 -3.76
N ASP A 219 -20.49 -0.32 -3.90
CA ASP A 219 -20.89 0.68 -2.89
C ASP A 219 -21.49 -0.01 -1.64
N ARG A 220 -20.97 -1.18 -1.26
CA ARG A 220 -21.27 -1.78 0.03
C ARG A 220 -20.59 -0.93 1.10
N PRO A 221 -21.33 -0.45 2.12
CA PRO A 221 -20.69 0.11 3.30
C PRO A 221 -19.68 -0.92 3.83
N ALA A 222 -18.54 -0.45 4.33
CA ALA A 222 -17.58 -1.31 5.02
C ALA A 222 -18.36 -2.24 5.96
N PRO A 223 -18.17 -3.58 5.91
CA PRO A 223 -18.85 -4.45 6.84
C PRO A 223 -18.52 -3.97 8.25
N ASP A 224 -19.56 -3.72 9.03
CA ASP A 224 -19.47 -3.29 10.41
C ASP A 224 -18.37 -4.10 11.10
N ALA A 225 -17.42 -3.38 11.71
CA ALA A 225 -16.41 -3.95 12.57
C ALA A 225 -17.12 -4.60 13.78
N CYS A 226 -17.53 -5.85 13.62
CA CYS A 226 -18.06 -6.72 14.66
C CYS A 226 -17.31 -8.04 14.59
N GLY A 227 -16.36 -8.21 15.50
CA GLY A 227 -15.64 -9.47 15.72
C GLY A 227 -14.13 -9.30 15.85
N ALA A 228 -13.67 -8.42 16.74
CA ALA A 228 -12.30 -8.51 17.25
C ALA A 228 -12.17 -9.79 18.11
N PRO A 229 -11.26 -10.74 17.83
CA PRO A 229 -10.78 -11.65 18.85
C PRO A 229 -9.74 -10.87 19.68
N SER A 230 -10.13 -10.51 20.90
CA SER A 230 -9.22 -10.04 21.94
C SER A 230 -8.23 -11.16 22.31
N VAL A 231 -7.05 -11.15 21.70
CA VAL A 231 -5.93 -11.98 22.16
C VAL A 231 -4.64 -11.16 22.11
N TRP A 232 -4.57 -10.15 22.96
CA TRP A 232 -3.30 -9.67 23.52
C TRP A 232 -3.50 -9.59 25.03
N GLY A 233 -3.37 -10.76 25.67
CA GLY A 233 -3.34 -10.87 27.11
C GLY A 233 -2.14 -10.10 27.64
N VAL A 234 -2.43 -9.00 28.32
CA VAL A 234 -1.45 -8.29 29.14
C VAL A 234 -1.00 -9.26 30.24
N CYS A 235 0.29 -9.59 30.27
CA CYS A 235 0.93 -10.22 31.41
C CYS A 235 0.78 -9.29 32.62
N SER A 236 -0.16 -9.60 33.51
CA SER A 236 -0.20 -9.04 34.86
C SER A 236 0.88 -9.70 35.72
N VAL A 237 1.78 -8.88 36.24
CA VAL A 237 2.74 -9.24 37.30
C VAL A 237 1.96 -9.47 38.62
N PRO A 238 2.28 -10.50 39.43
CA PRO A 238 1.57 -10.75 40.67
C PRO A 238 2.07 -9.82 41.77
N GLY A 239 1.27 -8.81 42.11
CA GLY A 239 1.39 -8.05 43.34
C GLY A 239 0.76 -8.85 44.48
N GLY A 240 1.60 -9.46 45.32
CA GLY A 240 1.17 -10.00 46.60
C GLY A 240 1.05 -8.88 47.61
N GLU A 241 -0.13 -8.71 48.21
CA GLU A 241 -0.27 -8.00 49.48
C GLU A 241 -1.04 -8.87 50.46
N LEU A 242 -0.33 -9.21 51.52
CA LEU A 242 -0.80 -9.89 52.71
C LEU A 242 -1.58 -8.91 53.57
N SER A 243 -2.67 -9.43 54.13
CA SER A 243 -3.48 -8.93 55.24
C SER A 243 -2.77 -8.04 56.26
N GLY A 244 -3.45 -6.96 56.66
CA GLY A 244 -3.07 -6.13 57.81
C GLY A 244 -4.28 -5.41 58.40
N SER A 245 -4.86 -5.99 59.44
CA SER A 245 -5.90 -5.47 60.32
C SER A 245 -5.42 -4.31 61.22
N GLY A 246 -6.33 -3.39 61.58
CA GLY A 246 -6.21 -2.47 62.73
C GLY A 246 -6.73 -1.07 62.39
N SER A 247 -7.93 -0.65 62.83
CA SER A 247 -8.35 -0.24 64.18
C SER A 247 -7.79 1.12 64.61
N GLN A 248 -8.72 1.94 65.18
CA GLN A 248 -8.56 3.23 65.88
C GLN A 248 -8.55 4.47 64.95
N ALA A 249 -9.25 5.57 65.24
CA ALA A 249 -10.20 5.94 66.29
C ALA A 249 -11.05 7.12 65.77
#